data_AF-A0A0C3N9F9-F1
#
_entry.id   AF-A0A0C3N9F9-F1
#
_cell.length_a   1.000
_cell.length_b   1.000
_cell.length_c   1.000
_cell.angle_alpha   90.00
_cell.angle_beta   90.00
_cell.angle_gamma   90.00
#
_symmetry.space_group_name_H-M   'P 1'
#
loop_
_entity.id
_entity.type
_entity.pdbx_description
1 polymer ?
#
loop_
_entity_poly.entity_id
_entity_poly.type
_entity_poly.pdbx_seq_one_letter_code
_entity_poly.pdbx_strand_id
1 'polypeptide(L)'
;MTAAVVAQRTVPTGPVKPGHTTLHDPSGVLTRLLTSNAQWATDVSRVEPAFFEQCAKGQSPKVLWIGCADSRVPESVVLACKPGEVFVTRNIANQVHLHDDSVLAVLAYAVAELGVEHVVVVGHSNCGGVA
;
A
#
# COMPACT_ATOMS: atom_id res chain seq x y z
N MET A 1 2.68 13.78 -5.00
CA MET A 1 1.68 12.69 -4.88
C MET A 1 0.60 13.10 -3.89
N THR A 2 -0.63 13.34 -4.34
CA THR A 2 -1.79 13.26 -3.45
C THR A 2 -1.82 11.80 -3.01
N ALA A 3 -1.51 11.51 -1.74
CA ALA A 3 -1.74 10.17 -1.19
C ALA A 3 -3.15 9.77 -1.63
N ALA A 4 -3.30 8.61 -2.24
CA ALA A 4 -4.57 8.13 -2.78
C ALA A 4 -5.56 7.91 -1.63
N VAL A 5 -6.12 9.00 -1.11
CA VAL A 5 -7.55 9.08 -0.86
C VAL A 5 -8.13 8.86 -2.24
N VAL A 6 -8.67 7.67 -2.51
CA VAL A 6 -9.73 7.56 -3.51
C VAL A 6 -10.60 8.76 -3.28
N ALA A 7 -10.63 9.66 -4.27
CA ALA A 7 -11.40 10.88 -4.21
C ALA A 7 -12.88 10.53 -4.02
N GLN A 8 -13.29 10.26 -2.79
CA GLN A 8 -14.56 10.72 -2.33
C GLN A 8 -14.28 12.13 -1.87
N ARG A 9 -14.56 13.07 -2.78
CA ARG A 9 -15.10 14.38 -2.40
C ARG A 9 -15.83 14.20 -1.08
N THR A 10 -15.41 14.95 -0.05
CA THR A 10 -16.13 15.23 1.19
C THR A 10 -17.47 14.51 1.27
N VAL A 11 -17.61 13.52 2.17
CA VAL A 11 -18.92 12.92 2.49
C VAL A 11 -19.90 14.09 2.67
N PRO A 12 -20.87 14.29 1.76
CA PRO A 12 -21.74 15.44 1.85
C PRO A 12 -22.64 15.21 3.07
N THR A 13 -22.61 16.12 4.04
CA THR A 13 -23.64 16.20 5.09
C THR A 13 -24.97 16.77 4.53
N GLY A 14 -25.21 16.61 3.23
CA GLY A 14 -26.32 17.17 2.47
C GLY A 14 -26.81 16.21 1.40
N PRO A 15 -27.96 16.47 0.76
CA PRO A 15 -28.58 15.54 -0.16
C PRO A 15 -27.66 15.23 -1.35
N VAL A 16 -27.40 13.95 -1.55
CA VAL A 16 -26.52 13.39 -2.58
C VAL A 16 -27.05 13.74 -3.97
N LYS A 17 -26.18 14.28 -4.85
CA LYS A 17 -26.54 14.55 -6.25
C LYS A 17 -26.76 13.22 -7.01
N PRO A 18 -27.79 13.11 -7.87
CA PRO A 18 -28.03 11.90 -8.65
C PRO A 18 -26.89 11.71 -9.67
N GLY A 19 -26.15 10.61 -9.55
CA GLY A 19 -25.00 10.28 -10.42
C GLY A 19 -23.77 9.71 -9.72
N HIS A 20 -23.73 9.70 -8.38
CA HIS A 20 -22.73 8.96 -7.61
C HIS A 20 -23.25 7.54 -7.34
N THR A 21 -22.53 6.52 -7.82
CA THR A 21 -22.76 5.13 -7.44
C THR A 21 -22.54 5.00 -5.93
N THR A 22 -23.60 4.78 -5.18
CA THR A 22 -23.52 4.45 -3.75
C THR A 22 -22.69 3.18 -3.60
N LEU A 23 -21.69 3.20 -2.71
CA LEU A 23 -20.94 2.00 -2.37
C LEU A 23 -21.92 1.02 -1.69
N HIS A 24 -22.21 -0.10 -2.33
CA HIS A 24 -23.01 -1.16 -1.75
C HIS A 24 -22.13 -1.98 -0.77
N ASP A 25 -22.22 -1.67 0.52
CA ASP A 25 -21.41 -2.26 1.61
C ASP A 25 -22.31 -2.81 2.74
N PRO A 26 -23.05 -3.91 2.51
CA PRO A 26 -24.02 -4.43 3.47
C PRO A 26 -23.39 -4.92 4.78
N SER A 27 -22.10 -5.27 4.77
CA SER A 27 -21.36 -5.69 5.97
C SER A 27 -20.73 -4.52 6.73
N GLY A 28 -20.73 -3.30 6.16
CA GLY A 28 -20.06 -2.14 6.75
C GLY A 28 -18.53 -2.22 6.80
N VAL A 29 -17.93 -3.25 6.18
CA VAL A 29 -16.49 -3.50 6.27
C VAL A 29 -15.71 -2.40 5.55
N LEU A 30 -16.15 -2.03 4.37
CA LEU A 30 -15.49 -0.98 3.59
C LEU A 30 -15.62 0.37 4.30
N THR A 31 -16.81 0.65 4.83
CA THR A 31 -17.09 1.85 5.63
C THR A 31 -16.12 1.95 6.81
N ARG A 32 -15.97 0.87 7.59
CA ARG A 32 -15.02 0.83 8.72
C ARG A 32 -13.58 1.09 8.29
N LEU A 33 -13.12 0.49 7.18
CA LEU A 33 -11.75 0.69 6.69
C LEU A 33 -11.51 2.12 6.22
N LEU A 34 -12.48 2.73 5.54
CA LEU A 34 -12.39 4.13 5.10
C LEU A 34 -12.38 5.09 6.29
N THR A 35 -13.24 4.86 7.29
CA THR A 35 -13.20 5.63 8.55
C THR A 35 -11.86 5.49 9.26
N SER A 36 -11.31 4.28 9.32
CA SER A 36 -10.00 4.02 9.94
C SER A 36 -8.87 4.75 9.21
N ASN A 37 -8.90 4.77 7.87
CA ASN A 37 -7.95 5.53 7.06
C ASN A 37 -8.04 7.04 7.29
N ALA A 38 -9.26 7.60 7.36
CA ALA A 38 -9.45 9.02 7.64
C ALA A 38 -8.93 9.41 9.04
N GLN A 39 -9.16 8.54 10.03
CA GLN A 39 -8.64 8.72 11.37
C GLN A 39 -7.11 8.65 11.40
N TRP A 40 -6.51 7.64 10.76
CA TRP A 40 -5.07 7.50 10.63
C TRP A 40 -4.43 8.74 9.98
N ALA A 41 -4.99 9.24 8.88
CA ALA A 41 -4.47 10.44 8.22
C ALA A 41 -4.52 11.68 9.13
N THR A 42 -5.59 11.82 9.92
CA THR A 42 -5.74 12.89 10.91
C THR A 42 -4.68 12.78 12.01
N ASP A 43 -4.48 11.59 12.55
CA ASP A 43 -3.54 11.33 13.64
C ASP A 43 -2.09 11.55 13.18
N VAL A 44 -1.74 11.07 11.98
CA VAL A 44 -0.42 11.30 11.38
C VAL A 44 -0.17 12.78 11.14
N SER A 45 -1.15 13.52 10.58
CA SER A 45 -0.99 14.97 10.36
C SER A 45 -0.82 15.75 11.67
N ARG A 46 -1.39 15.25 12.77
CA ARG A 46 -1.23 15.88 14.09
C ARG A 46 0.16 15.62 14.68
N VAL A 47 0.69 14.40 14.55
CA VAL A 47 1.99 14.01 15.12
C VAL A 47 3.15 14.45 14.23
N GLU A 48 3.00 14.35 12.91
CA GLU A 48 4.01 14.68 11.89
C GLU A 48 3.38 15.58 10.81
N PRO A 49 3.18 16.89 11.06
CA PRO A 49 2.46 17.78 10.14
C PRO A 49 3.04 17.87 8.72
N ALA A 50 4.35 17.67 8.58
CA ALA A 50 5.03 17.70 7.29
C ALA A 50 5.04 16.34 6.57
N PHE A 51 4.50 15.27 7.17
CA PHE A 51 4.62 13.90 6.67
C PHE A 51 4.10 13.76 5.23
N PHE A 52 2.86 14.16 4.98
CA PHE A 52 2.25 14.04 3.65
C PHE A 52 2.92 14.95 2.62
N GLU A 53 3.37 16.14 3.02
CA GLU A 53 4.13 17.03 2.13
C GLU A 53 5.49 16.43 1.75
N GLN A 54 6.17 15.76 2.69
CA GLN A 54 7.43 15.06 2.44
C GLN A 54 7.21 13.86 1.52
N CYS A 55 6.23 13.00 1.80
CA CYS A 55 5.87 11.89 0.92
C CYS A 55 5.49 12.37 -0.49
N ALA A 56 4.86 13.55 -0.61
CA ALA A 56 4.46 14.08 -1.90
C ALA A 56 5.63 14.49 -2.79
N LYS A 57 6.81 14.77 -2.22
CA LYS A 57 8.04 15.18 -2.95
C LYS A 57 8.73 14.01 -3.63
N GLY A 58 8.51 12.79 -3.18
CA GLY A 58 9.11 11.59 -3.76
C GLY A 58 9.29 10.49 -2.72
N GLN A 59 9.92 9.41 -3.15
CA GLN A 59 10.27 8.26 -2.34
C GLN A 59 11.73 7.89 -2.60
N SER A 60 12.42 7.36 -1.59
CA SER A 60 13.78 6.85 -1.72
C SER A 60 13.98 5.60 -0.84
N PRO A 61 13.18 4.54 -1.04
CA PRO A 61 13.28 3.31 -0.26
C PRO A 61 14.63 2.65 -0.51
N LYS A 62 15.19 2.02 0.53
CA LYS A 62 16.48 1.30 0.43
C LYS A 62 16.32 -0.21 0.21
N VAL A 63 15.09 -0.71 0.35
CA VAL A 63 14.78 -2.13 0.25
C VAL A 63 13.61 -2.34 -0.71
N LEU A 64 13.76 -3.29 -1.63
CA LEU A 64 12.67 -3.94 -2.35
C LEU A 64 12.27 -5.24 -1.64
N TRP A 65 11.01 -5.33 -1.24
CA TRP A 65 10.39 -6.53 -0.67
C TRP A 65 9.54 -7.25 -1.72
N ILE A 66 9.86 -8.52 -1.98
CA ILE A 66 9.08 -9.44 -2.81
C ILE A 66 8.42 -10.46 -1.87
N GLY A 67 7.13 -10.30 -1.60
CA GLY A 67 6.41 -11.06 -0.58
C GLY A 67 5.18 -11.80 -1.08
N CYS A 68 4.56 -12.58 -0.18
CA CYS A 68 3.30 -13.25 -0.48
C CYS A 68 2.10 -12.30 -0.34
N ALA A 69 1.06 -12.50 -1.14
CA ALA A 69 -0.22 -11.80 -1.02
C ALA A 69 -1.00 -12.16 0.27
N ASP A 70 -0.49 -13.09 1.08
CA ASP A 70 -1.07 -13.50 2.36
C ASP A 70 -1.32 -12.30 3.29
N SER A 71 -2.57 -12.12 3.72
CA SER A 71 -3.00 -10.96 4.51
C SER A 71 -2.37 -10.86 5.90
N ARG A 72 -1.71 -11.93 6.38
CA ARG A 72 -1.08 -12.00 7.69
C ARG A 72 0.36 -11.47 7.69
N VAL A 73 0.96 -11.23 6.52
CA VAL A 73 2.35 -10.78 6.38
C VAL A 73 2.47 -9.46 5.59
N PRO A 74 1.80 -8.36 6.03
CA PRO A 74 2.06 -7.03 5.47
C PRO A 74 3.42 -6.50 5.95
N GLU A 75 4.28 -6.13 5.00
CA GLU A 75 5.69 -5.78 5.25
C GLU A 75 5.85 -4.59 6.19
N SER A 76 5.07 -3.53 5.99
CA SER A 76 5.11 -2.31 6.79
C SER A 76 4.75 -2.56 8.26
N VAL A 77 3.86 -3.52 8.53
CA VAL A 77 3.49 -3.88 9.91
C VAL A 77 4.53 -4.80 10.54
N VAL A 78 4.96 -5.85 9.83
CA VAL A 78 5.91 -6.84 10.38
C VAL A 78 7.28 -6.22 10.63
N LEU A 79 7.69 -5.25 9.81
CA LEU A 79 8.95 -4.53 9.96
C LEU A 79 8.83 -3.24 10.78
N ALA A 80 7.62 -2.85 11.20
CA ALA A 80 7.33 -1.57 11.83
C ALA A 80 7.85 -0.36 11.01
N CYS A 81 7.76 -0.44 9.69
CA CYS A 81 8.22 0.61 8.78
C CYS A 81 7.15 1.68 8.56
N LYS A 82 7.60 2.92 8.38
CA LYS A 82 6.81 4.04 7.90
C LYS A 82 6.62 3.97 6.38
N PRO A 83 5.55 4.58 5.83
CA PRO A 83 5.40 4.71 4.39
C PRO A 83 6.61 5.37 3.73
N GLY A 84 7.10 4.77 2.64
CA GLY A 84 8.27 5.23 1.88
C GLY A 84 9.59 4.55 2.24
N GLU A 85 9.66 3.74 3.30
CA GLU A 85 10.90 3.03 3.69
C GLU A 85 11.15 1.75 2.87
N VAL A 86 10.08 1.07 2.43
CA VAL A 86 10.15 -0.20 1.71
C VAL A 86 9.35 -0.10 0.41
N PHE A 87 9.96 -0.49 -0.71
CA PHE A 87 9.28 -0.68 -1.99
C PHE A 87 8.81 -2.13 -2.11
N VAL A 88 7.60 -2.38 -2.63
CA VAL A 88 6.94 -3.67 -2.40
C VAL A 88 6.31 -4.22 -3.67
N THR A 89 6.50 -5.50 -3.92
CA THR A 89 5.59 -6.31 -4.75
C THR A 89 5.16 -7.55 -3.98
N ARG A 90 3.91 -7.96 -4.20
CA ARG A 90 3.31 -9.12 -3.54
C ARG A 90 2.49 -9.92 -4.54
N ASN A 91 2.74 -11.22 -4.62
CA ASN A 91 1.98 -12.17 -5.42
C ASN A 91 1.75 -13.47 -4.64
N ILE A 92 1.00 -14.42 -5.20
CA ILE A 92 0.78 -15.71 -4.54
C ILE A 92 2.12 -16.45 -4.44
N ALA A 93 2.47 -16.89 -3.23
CA ALA A 93 3.70 -17.62 -2.95
C ALA A 93 5.00 -16.89 -3.35
N ASN A 94 5.03 -15.55 -3.32
CA ASN A 94 6.24 -14.72 -3.46
C ASN A 94 7.14 -15.14 -4.64
N GLN A 95 6.52 -15.43 -5.78
CA GLN A 95 7.17 -15.96 -6.97
C GLN A 95 7.96 -14.87 -7.71
N VAL A 96 9.07 -15.29 -8.30
CA VAL A 96 9.86 -14.48 -9.23
C VAL A 96 10.11 -15.33 -10.47
N HIS A 97 9.41 -15.01 -11.55
CA HIS A 97 9.55 -15.71 -12.83
C HIS A 97 10.18 -14.78 -13.87
N LEU A 98 11.11 -15.31 -14.67
CA LEU A 98 11.80 -14.56 -15.73
C LEU A 98 10.89 -14.15 -16.91
N HIS A 99 9.65 -14.63 -16.92
CA HIS A 99 8.63 -14.31 -17.91
C HIS A 99 7.44 -13.57 -17.30
N ASP A 100 7.57 -13.09 -16.06
CA ASP A 100 6.57 -12.24 -15.40
C ASP A 100 6.99 -10.78 -15.53
N ASP A 101 6.44 -10.10 -16.52
CA ASP A 101 6.71 -8.68 -16.78
C ASP A 101 6.33 -7.80 -15.58
N SER A 102 5.38 -8.20 -14.74
CA SER A 102 4.98 -7.43 -13.56
C SER A 102 6.10 -7.39 -12.52
N VAL A 103 6.64 -8.56 -12.16
CA VAL A 103 7.74 -8.65 -11.19
C VAL A 103 9.02 -8.05 -11.75
N LEU A 104 9.32 -8.30 -13.03
CA LEU A 104 10.51 -7.74 -13.69
C LEU A 104 10.44 -6.21 -13.80
N ALA A 105 9.27 -5.63 -14.11
CA ALA A 105 9.11 -4.19 -14.14
C ALA A 105 9.32 -3.55 -12.76
N VAL A 106 8.77 -4.15 -11.69
CA VAL A 106 9.01 -3.68 -10.32
C VAL A 106 10.48 -3.76 -9.97
N LEU A 107 11.14 -4.89 -10.26
CA LEU A 107 12.56 -5.09 -9.96
C LEU A 107 13.44 -4.09 -10.72
N ALA A 108 13.20 -3.91 -12.02
CA ALA A 108 13.95 -2.97 -12.84
C ALA A 108 13.78 -1.53 -12.33
N TYR A 109 12.55 -1.11 -12.03
CA TYR A 109 12.27 0.22 -11.48
C TYR A 109 12.92 0.42 -10.11
N ALA A 110 12.82 -0.57 -9.22
CA ALA A 110 13.41 -0.49 -7.89
C ALA A 110 14.93 -0.27 -7.94
N VAL A 111 15.63 -1.02 -8.81
CA VAL A 111 17.08 -0.97 -8.91
C VAL A 111 17.53 0.25 -9.72
N ALA A 112 17.00 0.45 -10.91
CA ALA A 112 17.50 1.48 -11.84
C ALA A 112 16.99 2.89 -11.52
N GLU A 113 15.73 3.01 -11.09
CA GLU A 113 15.09 4.32 -10.88
C GLU A 113 15.09 4.75 -9.41
N LEU A 114 14.80 3.82 -8.48
CA LEU A 114 14.76 4.14 -7.05
C LEU A 114 16.10 3.93 -6.33
N GLY A 115 17.03 3.18 -6.92
CA GLY A 115 18.34 2.90 -6.34
C GLY A 115 18.26 2.12 -5.02
N VAL A 116 17.37 1.13 -4.94
CA VAL A 116 17.32 0.24 -3.76
C VAL A 116 18.66 -0.48 -3.57
N GLU A 117 19.09 -0.60 -2.33
CA GLU A 117 20.37 -1.21 -1.96
C GLU A 117 20.21 -2.72 -1.69
N HIS A 118 18.99 -3.14 -1.34
CA HIS A 118 18.67 -4.51 -1.00
C HIS A 118 17.41 -4.99 -1.69
N VAL A 119 17.45 -6.23 -2.20
CA VAL A 119 16.27 -6.97 -2.69
C VAL A 119 16.08 -8.19 -1.81
N VAL A 120 14.92 -8.31 -1.16
CA VAL A 120 14.59 -9.42 -0.27
C VAL A 120 13.36 -10.17 -0.78
N VAL A 121 13.50 -11.49 -0.92
CA VAL A 121 12.38 -12.40 -1.19
C VAL A 121 11.95 -13.02 0.13
N VAL A 122 10.70 -12.83 0.51
CA VAL A 122 10.21 -13.23 1.83
C VAL A 122 9.06 -14.22 1.70
N GLY A 123 9.37 -15.47 2.02
CA GLY A 123 8.39 -16.52 2.24
C GLY A 123 7.79 -16.46 3.65
N HIS A 124 6.82 -17.33 3.91
CA HIS A 124 6.23 -17.49 5.23
C HIS A 124 5.76 -18.92 5.47
N SER A 125 5.70 -19.32 6.75
CA SER A 125 5.11 -20.60 7.14
C SER A 125 3.63 -20.67 6.76
N ASN A 126 3.14 -21.87 6.45
CA ASN A 126 1.74 -22.13 6.09
C ASN A 126 1.27 -21.29 4.89
N CYS A 127 2.11 -21.19 3.86
CA CYS A 127 1.77 -20.52 2.61
C CYS A 127 0.79 -21.38 1.80
N GLY A 128 -0.45 -20.92 1.68
CA GLY A 128 -1.50 -21.64 0.94
C GLY A 128 -1.25 -21.74 -0.57
N GLY A 129 -0.34 -20.94 -1.13
CA GLY A 129 0.08 -21.08 -2.54
C GLY A 129 1.23 -22.07 -2.75
N VAL A 130 1.88 -22.53 -1.68
CA VAL A 130 2.96 -23.54 -1.72
C VAL A 130 2.46 -24.94 -1.38
N ALA A 131 1.48 -25.04 -0.46
CA ALA A 131 0.85 -26.28 -0.03
C ALA A 131 0.06 -26.96 -1.16
#